data_AF-A0A7J2J6J6-F1
#
_entry.id   AF-A0A7J2J6J6-F1
#
_cell.length_a   1.000
_cell.length_b   1.000
_cell.length_c   1.000
_cell.angle_alpha   90.00
_cell.angle_beta   90.00
_cell.angle_gamma   90.00
#
_symmetry.space_group_name_H-M   'P 1'
#
loop_
_entity.id
_entity.type
_entity.pdbx_description
1 polymer ?
#
loop_
_entity_poly.entity_id
_entity_poly.type
_entity_poly.pdbx_seq_one_letter_code
_entity_poly.pdbx_strand_id
1 'polypeptide(L)' 'SEAAAKELAKALEEIGIKIAKEALDYAMHAGRKTVKAEDIEIAAKKVLGR' A
#
# COMPACT_ATOMS: atom_id res chain seq x y z
N SER A 1 -15.41 -9.71 18.94
CA SER A 1 -14.99 -11.13 18.83
C SER A 1 -13.61 -11.18 18.21
N GLU A 2 -12.73 -12.04 18.72
CA GLU A 2 -11.35 -12.21 18.21
C GLU A 2 -11.30 -12.57 16.72
N ALA A 3 -12.24 -13.40 16.25
CA ALA A 3 -12.34 -13.78 14.85
C ALA A 3 -12.58 -12.57 13.92
N ALA A 4 -13.45 -11.65 14.33
CA ALA A 4 -13.73 -10.43 13.56
C ALA A 4 -12.50 -9.51 13.49
N ALA A 5 -11.73 -9.41 14.58
CA ALA A 5 -10.49 -8.64 14.59
C ALA A 5 -9.44 -9.26 13.65
N LYS A 6 -9.29 -10.59 13.64
CA LYS A 6 -8.39 -11.30 12.72
C LYS A 6 -8.77 -11.09 11.26
N GLU A 7 -10.06 -11.13 10.95
CA GLU A 7 -10.52 -10.95 9.57
C GLU A 7 -10.31 -9.51 9.08
N LEU A 8 -10.56 -8.52 9.95
CA LEU A 8 -10.23 -7.13 9.65
C LEU A 8 -8.73 -6.93 9.42
N ALA A 9 -7.88 -7.55 10.25
CA ALA A 9 -6.44 -7.46 10.10
C ALA A 9 -5.96 -7.98 8.73
N LYS A 10 -6.47 -9.13 8.28
CA LYS A 10 -6.16 -9.67 6.94
C LYS A 10 -6.56 -8.70 5.83
N ALA A 11 -7.78 -8.14 5.90
CA ALA A 11 -8.24 -7.19 4.89
C ALA A 11 -7.34 -5.94 4.83
N LEU A 12 -6.90 -5.42 5.98
CA LEU A 12 -5.96 -4.30 6.04
C LEU A 12 -4.57 -4.67 5.51
N GLU A 13 -4.05 -5.86 5.82
CA GLU A 13 -2.78 -6.36 5.29
C GLU A 13 -2.80 -6.51 3.77
N GLU A 14 -3.87 -7.07 3.21
CA GLU A 14 -4.03 -7.22 1.76
C GLU A 14 -4.01 -5.86 1.04
N ILE A 15 -4.68 -4.85 1.61
CA ILE A 15 -4.65 -3.47 1.09
C ILE A 15 -3.23 -2.90 1.22
N GLY A 16 -2.58 -3.07 2.37
CA GLY A 16 -1.21 -2.62 2.61
C GLY A 16 -0.22 -3.19 1.61
N ILE A 17 -0.33 -4.49 1.28
CA ILE A 17 0.52 -5.15 0.28
C ILE A 17 0.31 -4.55 -1.12
N LYS A 18 -0.94 -4.23 -1.50
CA LYS A 18 -1.23 -3.60 -2.80
C LYS A 18 -0.60 -2.20 -2.90
N ILE A 19 -0.76 -1.38 -1.85
CA ILE A 19 -0.16 -0.05 -1.78
C ILE A 19 1.37 -0.14 -1.83
N ALA A 20 1.98 -1.06 -1.09
CA ALA A 20 3.43 -1.21 -1.03
C ALA A 20 4.04 -1.59 -2.39
N LYS A 21 3.39 -2.48 -3.16
CA LYS A 21 3.83 -2.87 -4.50
C LYS A 21 3.80 -1.68 -5.46
N GLU A 22 2.69 -0.95 -5.50
CA GLU A 22 2.56 0.21 -6.38
C GLU A 22 3.54 1.33 -5.99
N ALA A 23 3.74 1.58 -4.69
CA ALA A 23 4.71 2.56 -4.22
C ALA A 23 6.15 2.19 -4.58
N LEU A 24 6.49 0.89 -4.55
CA LEU A 24 7.78 0.41 -5.02
C LEU A 24 7.96 0.69 -6.52
N ASP A 25 6.93 0.43 -7.32
CA ASP A 25 6.97 0.71 -8.76
C ASP A 25 7.19 2.20 -9.04
N TYR A 26 6.52 3.10 -8.31
CA TYR A 26 6.75 4.55 -8.43
C TYR A 26 8.16 4.96 -8.05
N ALA A 27 8.70 4.43 -6.95
CA ALA A 27 10.07 4.70 -6.55
C ALA A 27 11.06 4.23 -7.63
N MET A 28 10.86 3.04 -8.18
CA MET A 28 11.69 2.46 -9.24
C MET A 28 11.62 3.26 -10.53
N HIS A 29 10.43 3.68 -10.97
CA HIS A 29 10.26 4.54 -12.15
C HIS A 29 10.92 5.91 -11.98
N ALA A 30 10.98 6.43 -10.75
CA ALA A 30 11.70 7.64 -10.41
C ALA A 30 13.22 7.44 -10.20
N GLY A 31 13.75 6.24 -10.46
CA GLY A 31 15.17 5.90 -10.29
C GLY A 31 15.64 5.82 -8.83
N ARG A 32 14.71 5.76 -7.87
CA ARG A 32 15.00 5.69 -6.44
C ARG A 32 14.97 4.24 -5.94
N LYS A 33 15.88 3.92 -5.02
CA LYS A 33 15.90 2.63 -4.32
C LYS A 33 15.09 2.64 -3.01
N THR A 34 14.77 3.83 -2.51
CA THR A 34 14.03 4.02 -1.25
C THR A 34 12.66 4.58 -1.57
N VAL A 35 11.62 3.88 -1.10
CA VAL A 35 10.23 4.33 -1.14
C VAL A 35 10.07 5.53 -0.21
N LYS A 36 9.48 6.61 -0.71
CA LYS A 36 9.19 7.84 0.02
C LYS A 36 7.70 7.94 0.34
N ALA A 37 7.35 8.86 1.24
CA ALA A 37 5.96 9.13 1.59
C ALA A 37 5.10 9.49 0.36
N GLU A 38 5.65 10.23 -0.60
CA GLU A 38 4.96 10.61 -1.84
C GLU A 38 4.55 9.39 -2.69
N ASP A 39 5.39 8.34 -2.74
CA ASP A 39 5.06 7.10 -3.46
C ASP A 39 3.88 6.38 -2.81
N ILE A 40 3.87 6.33 -1.47
CA ILE A 40 2.81 5.72 -0.68
C ILE A 40 1.50 6.50 -0.86
N GLU A 41 1.56 7.84 -0.88
CA GLU A 41 0.38 8.67 -1.06
C GLU A 41 -0.26 8.46 -2.44
N ILE A 42 0.54 8.47 -3.51
CA ILE A 42 0.03 8.25 -4.88
C ILE A 42 -0.50 6.82 -5.02
N ALA A 43 0.21 5.83 -4.47
CA ALA A 43 -0.22 4.43 -4.49
C ALA A 43 -1.52 4.22 -3.73
N ALA A 44 -1.67 4.84 -2.56
CA ALA A 44 -2.89 4.77 -1.77
C ALA A 44 -4.08 5.39 -2.52
N LYS A 45 -3.90 6.55 -3.16
CA LYS A 45 -4.93 7.18 -4.01
C LYS A 45 -5.37 6.25 -5.14
N LYS A 46 -4.41 5.67 -5.87
CA LYS A 46 -4.69 4.72 -6.95
C LYS A 46 -5.42 3.45 -6.47
N VAL A 47 -4.93 2.82 -5.40
CA VAL A 47 -5.49 1.56 -4.88
C VAL A 47 -6.87 1.74 -4.27
N LEU A 48 -7.11 2.87 -3.59
CA LEU A 48 -8.39 3.17 -2.94
C LEU A 48 -9.40 3.88 -3.86
N GLY A 49 -9.01 4.19 -5.11
CA GLY A 49 -9.88 4.82 -6.10
C GLY A 49 -10.29 6.25 -5.75
N ARG A 50 -9.37 7.03 -5.17
CA ARG A 50 -9.59 8.44 -4.80
C ARG A 50 -8.65 9.39 -5.53
#